data_AF-A0A2V4UUG4-F1
#
_entry.id   AF-A0A2V4UUG4-F1
#
_cell.length_a   1.000
_cell.length_b   1.000
_cell.length_c   1.000
_cell.angle_alpha   90.00
_cell.angle_beta   90.00
_cell.angle_gamma   90.00
#
_symmetry.space_group_name_H-M   'P 1'
#
loop_
_entity.id
_entity.type
_entity.pdbx_description
1 polymer ?
#
loop_
_entity_poly.entity_id
_entity_poly.type
_entity_poly.pdbx_seq_one_letter_code
_entity_poly.pdbx_strand_id
1 'polypeptide(L)'
;MLDKKLTILLVFLTLIFLAIGITTVDSNGYGSMINSLSVGFVVSSIFYFLVVYMPEYKRRKMLHESLKSQYLQFKISCINTFLIISNSQEHSDREELLNLTEFRRYFKKENKNGENRWDAVANSLQDSEYYLREVIYYLQMLNEEIRYTRNSINLNDPEVFEFLNRLSQLIARMESTEREYDDIKSLCGFLWSIFTGWDWAKGYSESDIIKDIIGRAK
;
A
#
# COMPACT_ATOMS: atom_id res chain seq x y z
N MET A 1 -1.13 -0.09 -21.76
CA MET A 1 0.31 0.17 -21.47
C MET A 1 1.06 -1.09 -21.87
N LEU A 2 2.19 -0.97 -22.57
CA LEU A 2 2.96 -2.16 -22.94
C LEU A 2 3.40 -2.90 -21.66
N ASP A 3 3.16 -4.20 -21.60
CA ASP A 3 3.73 -5.08 -20.57
C ASP A 3 5.27 -4.93 -20.56
N LYS A 4 5.94 -5.23 -19.44
CA LYS A 4 7.40 -5.16 -19.30
C LYS A 4 8.13 -5.87 -20.44
N LYS A 5 7.61 -7.02 -20.89
CA LYS A 5 8.14 -7.76 -22.06
C LYS A 5 8.06 -6.95 -23.36
N LEU A 6 6.93 -6.28 -23.54
CA LEU A 6 6.60 -5.43 -24.69
C LEU A 6 7.42 -4.13 -24.66
N THR A 7 7.71 -3.55 -23.48
CA THR A 7 8.65 -2.42 -23.34
C THR A 7 10.08 -2.85 -23.67
N ILE A 8 10.54 -4.01 -23.20
CA ILE A 8 11.87 -4.54 -23.53
C ILE A 8 11.99 -4.76 -25.04
N LEU A 9 10.95 -5.32 -25.66
CA LEU A 9 10.89 -5.49 -27.11
C LEU A 9 10.97 -4.14 -27.83
N LEU A 10 10.26 -3.12 -27.35
CA LEU A 10 10.29 -1.77 -27.93
C LEU A 10 11.71 -1.16 -27.85
N VAL A 11 12.40 -1.30 -26.71
CA VAL A 11 13.80 -0.85 -26.56
C VAL A 11 14.70 -1.56 -27.56
N PHE A 12 14.57 -2.89 -27.66
CA PHE A 12 15.39 -3.70 -28.57
C PHE A 12 15.15 -3.32 -30.03
N LEU A 13 13.90 -3.16 -30.45
CA LEU A 13 13.54 -2.68 -31.79
C LEU A 13 14.10 -1.28 -32.04
N THR A 14 14.03 -0.38 -31.06
CA THR A 14 14.59 0.97 -31.18
C THR A 14 16.10 0.93 -31.45
N LEU A 15 16.84 0.05 -30.78
CA LEU A 15 18.28 -0.14 -31.01
C LEU A 15 18.58 -0.72 -32.40
N ILE A 16 17.77 -1.68 -32.88
CA ILE A 16 17.89 -2.24 -34.23
C ILE A 16 17.67 -1.15 -35.29
N PHE A 17 16.58 -0.40 -35.20
CA PHE A 17 16.27 0.66 -36.16
C PHE A 17 17.28 1.80 -36.09
N LEU A 18 17.84 2.09 -34.92
CA LEU A 18 18.96 3.03 -34.81
C LEU A 18 20.20 2.54 -35.59
N ALA A 19 20.56 1.26 -35.44
CA ALA A 19 21.69 0.67 -36.18
C ALA A 19 21.44 0.66 -37.70
N ILE A 20 20.24 0.26 -38.14
CA ILE A 20 19.83 0.26 -39.55
C ILE A 20 19.91 1.69 -40.11
N GLY A 21 19.38 2.68 -39.38
CA GLY A 21 19.45 4.09 -39.75
C GLY A 21 20.89 4.54 -39.98
N ILE A 22 21.80 4.26 -39.05
CA ILE A 22 23.23 4.61 -39.16
C ILE A 22 23.87 3.94 -40.39
N THR A 23 23.61 2.65 -40.62
CA THR A 23 24.21 1.92 -41.76
C THR A 23 23.68 2.33 -43.14
N THR A 24 22.52 2.98 -43.20
CA THR A 24 21.85 3.34 -44.46
C THR A 24 21.94 4.83 -44.81
N VAL A 25 22.68 5.62 -44.01
CA VAL A 25 22.83 7.08 -44.19
C VAL A 25 23.28 7.50 -45.60
N ASP A 26 24.27 6.82 -46.18
CA ASP A 26 24.86 7.20 -47.48
C ASP A 26 24.31 6.37 -48.67
N SER A 27 23.18 5.70 -48.48
CA SER A 27 22.63 4.79 -49.49
C SER A 27 21.62 5.49 -50.43
N ASN A 28 21.79 5.28 -51.74
CA ASN A 28 20.88 5.79 -52.78
C ASN A 28 19.75 4.78 -53.06
N GLY A 29 18.60 5.26 -53.57
CA GLY A 29 17.46 4.41 -53.93
C GLY A 29 16.71 3.87 -52.70
N TYR A 30 16.50 2.55 -52.62
CA TYR A 30 15.73 1.92 -51.53
C TYR A 30 16.32 2.15 -50.13
N GLY A 31 17.64 2.36 -50.03
CA GLY A 31 18.29 2.57 -48.74
C GLY A 31 17.92 3.90 -48.07
N SER A 32 17.64 4.96 -48.84
CA SER A 32 17.17 6.24 -48.29
C SER A 32 15.74 6.16 -47.73
N MET A 33 14.90 5.29 -48.32
CA MET A 33 13.57 4.97 -47.78
C MET A 33 13.68 4.21 -46.45
N ILE A 34 14.56 3.21 -46.38
CA ILE A 34 14.82 2.43 -45.15
C ILE A 34 15.35 3.34 -44.04
N ASN A 35 16.26 4.26 -44.37
CA ASN A 35 16.78 5.25 -43.43
C ASN A 35 15.64 6.13 -42.87
N SER A 36 14.82 6.72 -43.75
CA SER A 36 13.68 7.56 -43.35
C SER A 36 12.70 6.84 -42.42
N LEU A 37 12.36 5.58 -42.71
CA LEU A 37 11.50 4.76 -41.86
C LEU A 37 12.15 4.46 -40.50
N SER A 38 13.44 4.16 -40.50
CA SER A 38 14.20 3.84 -39.29
C SER A 38 14.30 5.04 -38.36
N VAL A 39 14.61 6.21 -38.90
CA VAL A 39 14.65 7.47 -38.15
C VAL A 39 13.26 7.81 -37.60
N GLY A 40 12.21 7.66 -38.42
CA GLY A 40 10.82 7.85 -37.97
C GLY A 40 10.46 6.97 -36.78
N PHE A 41 10.79 5.67 -36.86
CA PHE A 41 10.54 4.72 -35.77
C PHE A 41 11.30 5.10 -34.48
N VAL A 42 12.58 5.45 -34.59
CA VAL A 42 13.40 5.85 -33.43
C VAL A 42 12.83 7.11 -32.78
N VAL A 43 12.49 8.13 -33.58
CA VAL A 43 11.91 9.37 -33.08
C VAL A 43 10.58 9.10 -32.37
N SER A 44 9.67 8.34 -32.98
CA SER A 44 8.40 7.96 -32.35
C SER A 44 8.59 7.17 -31.05
N SER A 45 9.59 6.27 -31.00
CA SER A 45 9.91 5.49 -29.80
C SER A 45 10.42 6.40 -28.68
N ILE A 46 11.32 7.34 -28.98
CA ILE A 46 11.81 8.34 -28.02
C ILE A 46 10.63 9.17 -27.47
N PHE A 47 9.74 9.65 -28.34
CA PHE A 47 8.54 10.38 -27.92
C PHE A 47 7.64 9.54 -27.00
N TYR A 48 7.40 8.28 -27.33
CA TYR A 48 6.65 7.38 -26.44
C TYR A 48 7.32 7.24 -25.07
N PHE A 49 8.64 7.06 -25.02
CA PHE A 49 9.36 6.93 -23.75
C PHE A 49 9.27 8.19 -22.89
N LEU A 50 9.43 9.36 -23.50
CA LEU A 50 9.43 10.65 -22.78
C LEU A 50 8.03 11.10 -22.38
N VAL A 51 7.04 10.94 -23.25
CA VAL A 51 5.70 11.52 -23.08
C VAL A 51 4.75 10.55 -22.38
N VAL A 52 4.92 9.24 -22.57
CA VAL A 52 4.00 8.22 -22.03
C VAL A 52 4.66 7.42 -20.92
N TYR A 53 5.76 6.73 -21.22
CA TYR A 53 6.33 5.75 -20.29
C TYR A 53 6.92 6.40 -19.03
N MET A 54 7.74 7.44 -19.17
CA MET A 54 8.41 8.07 -18.03
C MET A 54 7.43 8.73 -17.05
N PRO A 55 6.43 9.54 -17.48
CA PRO A 55 5.44 10.11 -16.58
C PRO A 55 4.61 9.05 -15.87
N GLU A 56 4.17 8.01 -16.59
CA GLU A 56 3.41 6.90 -16.01
C GLU A 56 4.20 6.12 -14.97
N TYR A 57 5.47 5.81 -15.26
CA TYR A 57 6.34 5.13 -14.31
C TYR A 57 6.53 5.95 -13.02
N LYS A 58 6.79 7.26 -13.15
CA LYS A 58 6.90 8.17 -12.00
C LYS A 58 5.61 8.21 -11.20
N ARG A 59 4.45 8.35 -11.87
CA ARG A 59 3.13 8.37 -11.23
C ARG A 59 2.87 7.10 -10.43
N ARG A 60 3.06 5.92 -11.03
CA ARG A 60 2.88 4.63 -10.34
C ARG A 60 3.77 4.49 -9.12
N LYS A 61 5.06 4.85 -9.27
CA LYS A 61 6.01 4.84 -8.14
C LYS A 61 5.55 5.75 -7.01
N MET A 62 5.12 6.97 -7.31
CA MET A 62 4.64 7.91 -6.30
C MET A 62 3.42 7.35 -5.54
N LEU A 63 2.45 6.79 -6.25
CA LEU A 63 1.26 6.19 -5.65
C LEU A 63 1.59 4.98 -4.77
N HIS A 64 2.50 4.11 -5.23
CA HIS A 64 2.97 2.98 -4.44
C HIS A 64 3.64 3.40 -3.13
N GLU A 65 4.56 4.37 -3.18
CA GLU A 65 5.22 4.90 -1.99
C GLU A 65 4.23 5.64 -1.08
N SER A 66 3.24 6.32 -1.65
CA SER A 66 2.16 6.98 -0.91
C SER A 66 1.32 5.98 -0.12
N LEU A 67 0.82 4.91 -0.75
CA LEU A 67 0.07 3.85 -0.07
C LEU A 67 0.87 3.18 1.06
N LYS A 68 2.15 2.89 0.79
CA LYS A 68 3.06 2.32 1.79
C LYS A 68 3.27 3.25 2.97
N SER A 69 3.48 4.54 2.69
CA SER A 69 3.61 5.58 3.72
C SER A 69 2.33 5.71 4.53
N GLN A 70 1.16 5.74 3.88
CA GLN A 70 -0.12 5.86 4.55
C GLN A 70 -0.42 4.68 5.47
N TYR A 71 -0.09 3.45 5.06
CA TYR A 71 -0.23 2.28 5.92
C TYR A 71 0.66 2.35 7.16
N LEU A 72 1.91 2.78 6.99
CA LEU A 72 2.83 2.99 8.11
C LEU A 72 2.30 4.07 9.07
N GLN A 73 1.85 5.20 8.53
CA GLN A 73 1.28 6.29 9.33
C GLN A 73 0.03 5.85 10.09
N PHE A 74 -0.87 5.11 9.45
CA PHE A 74 -2.01 4.50 10.12
C PHE A 74 -1.58 3.66 11.33
N LYS A 75 -0.57 2.77 11.18
CA LYS A 75 -0.09 1.95 12.31
C LYS A 75 0.47 2.82 13.45
N ILE A 76 1.31 3.79 13.13
CA ILE A 76 1.92 4.69 14.11
C ILE A 76 0.86 5.49 14.86
N SER A 77 -0.10 6.09 14.14
CA SER A 77 -1.17 6.88 14.73
C SER A 77 -2.05 6.05 15.67
N CYS A 78 -2.47 4.85 15.25
CA CYS A 78 -3.20 3.94 16.12
C CYS A 78 -2.38 3.54 17.35
N ILE A 79 -1.10 3.17 17.21
CA ILE A 79 -0.23 2.82 18.34
C ILE A 79 -0.15 3.97 19.34
N ASN A 80 0.02 5.21 18.87
CA ASN A 80 0.04 6.38 19.74
C ASN A 80 -1.25 6.51 20.54
N THR A 81 -2.41 6.40 19.88
CA THR A 81 -3.71 6.45 20.55
C THR A 81 -3.86 5.30 21.55
N PHE A 82 -3.49 4.07 21.17
CA PHE A 82 -3.57 2.90 22.05
C PHE A 82 -2.73 3.06 23.32
N LEU A 83 -1.50 3.58 23.20
CA LEU A 83 -0.64 3.85 24.36
C LEU A 83 -1.23 4.92 25.29
N ILE A 84 -1.91 5.93 24.74
CA ILE A 84 -2.58 6.96 25.53
C ILE A 84 -3.75 6.36 26.32
N ILE A 85 -4.65 5.67 25.62
CA ILE A 85 -5.88 5.16 26.23
C ILE A 85 -5.66 3.95 27.14
N SER A 86 -4.56 3.21 26.96
CA SER A 86 -4.16 2.12 27.86
C SER A 86 -3.28 2.58 29.03
N ASN A 87 -3.14 3.89 29.27
CA ASN A 87 -2.29 4.48 30.32
C ASN A 87 -0.85 3.93 30.30
N SER A 88 -0.25 3.92 29.11
CA SER A 88 1.02 3.25 28.79
C SER A 88 1.99 4.16 28.02
N GLN A 89 1.85 5.48 28.16
CA GLN A 89 2.61 6.49 27.41
C GLN A 89 4.12 6.47 27.68
N GLU A 90 4.56 5.84 28.78
CA GLU A 90 5.98 5.69 29.11
C GLU A 90 6.74 4.73 28.18
N HIS A 91 6.05 4.00 27.29
CA HIS A 91 6.73 3.15 26.33
C HIS A 91 7.59 3.99 25.38
N SER A 92 8.91 3.85 25.54
CA SER A 92 9.90 4.70 24.88
C SER A 92 10.07 4.42 23.40
N ASP A 93 9.82 3.19 22.95
CA ASP A 93 10.08 2.75 21.58
C ASP A 93 8.78 2.38 20.84
N ARG A 94 8.11 3.40 20.31
CA ARG A 94 6.87 3.22 19.53
C ARG A 94 7.10 2.47 18.22
N GLU A 95 8.32 2.52 17.68
CA GLU A 95 8.66 1.83 16.44
C GLU A 95 8.79 0.32 16.67
N GLU A 96 9.21 -0.11 17.86
CA GLU A 96 9.21 -1.52 18.27
C GLU A 96 7.80 -2.14 18.14
N LEU A 97 6.75 -1.37 18.50
CA LEU A 97 5.35 -1.81 18.40
C LEU A 97 4.82 -1.92 16.96
N LEU A 98 5.59 -1.51 15.94
CA LEU A 98 5.25 -1.83 14.55
C LEU A 98 5.45 -3.31 14.23
N ASN A 99 6.30 -4.00 15.01
CA ASN A 99 6.48 -5.44 14.94
C ASN A 99 5.28 -6.17 15.56
N LEU A 100 4.71 -7.12 14.82
CA LEU A 100 3.50 -7.85 15.21
C LEU A 100 3.66 -8.62 16.53
N THR A 101 4.84 -9.24 16.73
CA THR A 101 5.14 -10.02 17.93
C THR A 101 5.30 -9.12 19.14
N GLU A 102 5.99 -8.00 18.98
CA GLU A 102 6.21 -7.04 20.06
C GLU A 102 4.93 -6.33 20.46
N PHE A 103 4.13 -5.88 19.48
CA PHE A 103 2.79 -5.33 19.75
C PHE A 103 1.96 -6.29 20.60
N ARG A 104 1.87 -7.55 20.16
CA ARG A 104 1.12 -8.59 20.86
C ARG A 104 1.67 -8.83 22.26
N ARG A 105 2.99 -8.97 22.40
CA ARG A 105 3.65 -9.20 23.70
C ARG A 105 3.37 -8.06 24.67
N TYR A 106 3.37 -6.83 24.17
CA TYR A 106 3.17 -5.63 24.96
C TYR A 106 1.71 -5.46 25.40
N PHE A 107 0.76 -5.51 24.45
CA PHE A 107 -0.66 -5.27 24.72
C PHE A 107 -1.38 -6.45 25.43
N LYS A 108 -0.79 -7.65 25.48
CA LYS A 108 -1.30 -8.76 26.33
C LYS A 108 -0.96 -8.60 27.82
N LYS A 109 -0.08 -7.67 28.19
CA LYS A 109 0.32 -7.46 29.58
C LYS A 109 -0.53 -6.39 30.25
N GLU A 110 -0.53 -6.39 31.57
CA GLU A 110 -1.21 -5.39 32.39
C GLU A 110 -0.54 -4.01 32.31
N ASN A 111 -1.36 -2.96 32.28
CA ASN A 111 -0.98 -1.56 32.43
C ASN A 111 -0.63 -1.25 33.91
N LYS A 112 -0.31 0.01 34.21
CA LYS A 112 0.03 0.44 35.58
C LYS A 112 -1.10 0.26 36.59
N ASN A 113 -2.33 0.15 36.12
CA ASN A 113 -3.51 0.00 36.96
C ASN A 113 -3.86 -1.48 37.20
N GLY A 114 -3.06 -2.43 36.68
CA GLY A 114 -3.31 -3.87 36.79
C GLY A 114 -4.35 -4.40 35.79
N GLU A 115 -4.78 -3.59 34.83
CA GLU A 115 -5.73 -3.97 33.78
C GLU A 115 -4.97 -4.40 32.53
N ASN A 116 -5.43 -5.44 31.83
CA ASN A 116 -4.87 -5.81 30.53
C ASN A 116 -4.89 -4.61 29.56
N ARG A 117 -3.75 -4.28 28.94
CA ARG A 117 -3.65 -3.09 28.07
C ARG A 117 -4.62 -3.11 26.90
N TRP A 118 -4.88 -4.27 26.30
CA TRP A 118 -5.82 -4.38 25.18
C TRP A 118 -7.27 -4.25 25.62
N ASP A 119 -7.62 -4.79 26.79
CA ASP A 119 -8.95 -4.59 27.38
C ASP A 119 -9.15 -3.11 27.75
N ALA A 120 -8.12 -2.45 28.29
CA ALA A 120 -8.13 -1.01 28.56
C ALA A 120 -8.36 -0.16 27.28
N VAL A 121 -7.77 -0.59 26.15
CA VAL A 121 -8.04 0.02 24.83
C VAL A 121 -9.51 -0.14 24.47
N ALA A 122 -10.06 -1.35 24.54
CA ALA A 122 -11.45 -1.61 24.18
C ALA A 122 -12.42 -0.80 25.05
N ASN A 123 -12.22 -0.82 26.38
CA ASN A 123 -13.02 -0.06 27.33
C ASN A 123 -12.97 1.45 27.03
N SER A 124 -11.77 1.99 26.76
CA SER A 124 -11.63 3.41 26.47
C SER A 124 -12.26 3.84 25.13
N LEU A 125 -12.22 2.99 24.10
CA LEU A 125 -12.90 3.25 22.83
C LEU A 125 -14.43 3.21 22.99
N GLN A 126 -14.93 2.34 23.87
CA GLN A 126 -16.36 2.28 24.20
C GLN A 126 -16.80 3.53 24.99
N ASP A 127 -15.98 3.97 25.95
CA ASP A 127 -16.34 5.08 26.85
C ASP A 127 -16.16 6.46 26.18
N SER A 128 -15.14 6.61 25.33
CA SER A 128 -14.77 7.89 24.71
C SER A 128 -15.05 7.93 23.21
N GLU A 129 -16.09 8.68 22.82
CA GLU A 129 -16.36 8.94 21.40
C GLU A 129 -15.18 9.61 20.70
N TYR A 130 -14.44 10.47 21.38
CA TYR A 130 -13.29 11.15 20.81
C TYR A 130 -12.23 10.16 20.29
N TYR A 131 -11.81 9.21 21.12
CA TYR A 131 -10.80 8.23 20.72
C TYR A 131 -11.31 7.23 19.69
N LEU A 132 -12.59 6.85 19.77
CA LEU A 132 -13.24 6.05 18.73
C LEU A 132 -13.19 6.76 17.38
N ARG A 133 -13.56 8.04 17.33
CA ARG A 133 -13.54 8.86 16.11
C ARG A 133 -12.12 9.04 15.58
N GLU A 134 -11.12 9.18 16.43
CA GLU A 134 -9.71 9.24 15.99
C GLU A 134 -9.27 7.95 15.29
N VAL A 135 -9.56 6.78 15.88
CA VAL A 135 -9.20 5.50 15.28
C VAL A 135 -9.94 5.27 13.96
N ILE A 136 -11.23 5.60 13.92
CA ILE A 136 -12.03 5.55 12.68
C ILE A 136 -11.45 6.50 11.62
N TYR A 137 -11.02 7.70 12.01
CA TYR A 137 -10.40 8.65 11.09
C TYR A 137 -9.11 8.09 10.47
N TYR A 138 -8.24 7.44 11.25
CA TYR A 138 -7.03 6.83 10.70
C TYR A 138 -7.34 5.69 9.71
N LEU A 139 -8.39 4.90 10.01
CA LEU A 139 -8.90 3.87 9.10
C LEU A 139 -9.43 4.49 7.80
N GLN A 140 -10.20 5.58 7.88
CA GLN A 140 -10.73 6.29 6.72
C GLN A 140 -9.61 6.80 5.82
N MET A 141 -8.57 7.43 6.38
CA MET A 141 -7.43 7.91 5.60
C MET A 141 -6.69 6.77 4.89
N LEU A 142 -6.54 5.61 5.55
CA LEU A 142 -6.00 4.42 4.89
C LEU A 142 -6.93 3.92 3.76
N ASN A 143 -8.23 3.90 3.99
CA ASN A 143 -9.22 3.43 3.01
C ASN A 143 -9.27 4.33 1.76
N GLU A 144 -9.20 5.65 1.94
CA GLU A 144 -9.14 6.61 0.84
C GLU A 144 -7.91 6.36 -0.04
N GLU A 145 -6.74 6.16 0.56
CA GLU A 145 -5.51 5.89 -0.18
C GLU A 145 -5.55 4.53 -0.90
N ILE A 146 -6.14 3.50 -0.28
CA ILE A 146 -6.38 2.20 -0.91
C ILE A 146 -7.28 2.37 -2.15
N ARG A 147 -8.41 3.08 -2.01
CA ARG A 147 -9.35 3.33 -3.11
C ARG A 147 -8.70 4.15 -4.22
N TYR A 148 -7.95 5.19 -3.86
CA TYR A 148 -7.23 6.03 -4.80
C TYR A 148 -6.20 5.23 -5.59
N THR A 149 -5.39 4.40 -4.91
CA THR A 149 -4.38 3.56 -5.54
C THR A 149 -5.00 2.55 -6.50
N ARG A 150 -6.07 1.85 -6.07
CA ARG A 150 -6.77 0.86 -6.90
C ARG A 150 -7.41 1.45 -8.15
N ASN A 151 -7.91 2.69 -8.07
CA ASN A 151 -8.51 3.37 -9.21
C ASN A 151 -7.47 4.02 -10.14
N SER A 152 -6.30 4.38 -9.61
CA SER A 152 -5.27 5.14 -10.33
C SER A 152 -4.20 4.26 -10.98
N ILE A 153 -3.94 3.07 -10.44
CA ILE A 153 -2.98 2.12 -10.96
C ILE A 153 -3.72 0.91 -11.53
N ASN A 154 -3.37 0.54 -12.77
CA ASN A 154 -3.73 -0.78 -13.26
C ASN A 154 -2.84 -1.83 -12.56
N LEU A 155 -3.36 -2.38 -11.46
CA LEU A 155 -2.71 -3.43 -10.69
C LEU A 155 -2.66 -4.71 -11.53
N ASN A 156 -1.47 -5.09 -11.99
CA ASN A 156 -1.29 -6.27 -12.85
C ASN A 156 -1.45 -7.60 -12.09
N ASP A 157 -1.54 -7.55 -10.76
CA ASP A 157 -1.66 -8.70 -9.88
C ASP A 157 -3.10 -8.80 -9.34
N PRO A 158 -3.91 -9.78 -9.82
CA PRO A 158 -5.29 -9.95 -9.37
C PRO A 158 -5.43 -10.19 -7.87
N GLU A 159 -4.46 -10.89 -7.27
CA GLU A 159 -4.47 -11.20 -5.83
C GLU A 159 -4.35 -9.91 -5.01
N VAL A 160 -3.45 -9.01 -5.42
CA VAL A 160 -3.28 -7.69 -4.79
C VAL A 160 -4.56 -6.87 -4.91
N PHE A 161 -5.17 -6.83 -6.11
CA PHE A 161 -6.40 -6.09 -6.33
C PHE A 161 -7.54 -6.60 -5.44
N GLU A 162 -7.75 -7.92 -5.41
CA GLU A 162 -8.79 -8.54 -4.59
C GLU A 162 -8.56 -8.33 -3.10
N PHE A 163 -7.31 -8.49 -2.63
CA PHE A 163 -6.97 -8.26 -1.23
C PHE A 163 -7.27 -6.82 -0.81
N LEU A 164 -6.78 -5.84 -1.58
CA LEU A 164 -7.02 -4.43 -1.29
C LEU A 164 -8.51 -4.07 -1.38
N ASN A 165 -9.26 -4.72 -2.27
CA ASN A 165 -10.72 -4.54 -2.33
C ASN A 165 -11.41 -5.05 -1.07
N ARG A 166 -11.08 -6.26 -0.62
CA ARG A 166 -11.63 -6.83 0.62
C ARG A 166 -11.24 -5.99 1.84
N LEU A 167 -9.98 -5.56 1.92
CA LEU A 167 -9.53 -4.68 3.00
C LEU A 167 -10.31 -3.37 3.02
N SER A 168 -10.50 -2.73 1.86
CA SER A 168 -11.29 -1.50 1.74
C SER A 168 -12.75 -1.68 2.18
N GLN A 169 -13.37 -2.82 1.83
CA GLN A 169 -14.74 -3.15 2.28
C GLN A 169 -14.81 -3.39 3.79
N LEU A 170 -13.82 -4.09 4.37
CA LEU A 170 -13.74 -4.30 5.81
C LEU A 170 -13.57 -2.98 6.56
N ILE A 171 -12.69 -2.10 6.07
CA ILE A 171 -12.52 -0.77 6.67
C ILE A 171 -13.81 0.04 6.56
N ALA A 172 -14.46 0.07 5.39
CA ALA A 172 -15.73 0.79 5.20
C ALA A 172 -16.81 0.31 6.17
N ARG A 173 -16.83 -0.98 6.53
CA ARG A 173 -17.72 -1.50 7.57
C ARG A 173 -17.36 -0.98 8.97
N MET A 174 -16.07 -0.84 9.29
CA MET A 174 -15.64 -0.30 10.59
C MET A 174 -15.92 1.20 10.73
N GLU A 175 -16.13 1.93 9.63
CA GLU A 175 -16.49 3.35 9.67
C GLU A 175 -17.86 3.61 10.32
N SER A 176 -18.75 2.61 10.33
CA SER A 176 -20.05 2.68 10.99
C SER A 176 -20.04 2.14 12.42
N THR A 177 -18.88 1.88 13.02
CA THR A 177 -18.79 1.40 14.40
C THR A 177 -19.35 2.44 15.37
N GLU A 178 -20.34 2.04 16.16
CA GLU A 178 -20.87 2.83 17.28
C GLU A 178 -20.26 2.37 18.61
N ARG A 179 -20.60 3.06 19.72
CA ARG A 179 -20.08 2.75 21.06
C ARG A 179 -20.76 1.54 21.73
N GLU A 180 -21.51 0.75 20.97
CA GLU A 180 -22.12 -0.47 21.47
C GLU A 180 -21.06 -1.56 21.67
N TYR A 181 -21.25 -2.40 22.69
CA TYR A 181 -20.26 -3.41 23.09
C TYR A 181 -19.84 -4.33 21.94
N ASP A 182 -20.80 -4.82 21.16
CA ASP A 182 -20.54 -5.74 20.04
C ASP A 182 -19.80 -5.06 18.88
N ASP A 183 -20.11 -3.78 18.64
CA ASP A 183 -19.47 -2.95 17.62
C ASP A 183 -18.00 -2.66 17.97
N ILE A 184 -17.73 -2.26 19.21
CA ILE A 184 -16.38 -2.03 19.71
C ILE A 184 -15.58 -3.35 19.69
N LYS A 185 -16.19 -4.46 20.12
CA LYS A 185 -15.55 -5.77 20.09
C LYS A 185 -15.17 -6.18 18.66
N SER A 186 -16.04 -5.92 17.68
CA SER A 186 -15.76 -6.17 16.27
C SER A 186 -14.60 -5.30 15.76
N LEU A 187 -14.60 -3.99 16.07
CA LEU A 187 -13.53 -3.07 15.71
C LEU A 187 -12.19 -3.50 16.34
N CYS A 188 -12.17 -3.81 17.63
CA CYS A 188 -10.99 -4.29 18.31
C CYS A 188 -10.50 -5.62 17.72
N GLY A 189 -11.38 -6.57 17.41
CA GLY A 189 -11.00 -7.82 16.74
C GLY A 189 -10.33 -7.57 15.38
N PHE A 190 -10.86 -6.62 14.61
CA PHE A 190 -10.28 -6.22 13.33
C PHE A 190 -8.90 -5.56 13.50
N LEU A 191 -8.78 -4.57 14.38
CA LEU A 191 -7.50 -3.90 14.68
C LEU A 191 -6.48 -4.91 15.20
N TRP A 192 -6.87 -5.78 16.13
CA TRP A 192 -5.99 -6.82 16.64
C TRP A 192 -5.44 -7.71 15.53
N SER A 193 -6.26 -8.09 14.56
CA SER A 193 -5.85 -8.88 13.41
C SER A 193 -4.79 -8.16 12.57
N ILE A 194 -4.96 -6.85 12.34
CA ILE A 194 -3.98 -6.02 11.63
C ILE A 194 -2.66 -5.91 12.40
N PHE A 195 -2.71 -5.63 13.71
CA PHE A 195 -1.51 -5.34 14.50
C PHE A 195 -0.78 -6.59 14.99
N THR A 196 -1.38 -7.77 14.91
CA THR A 196 -0.77 -9.02 15.37
C THR A 196 -0.66 -10.10 14.29
N GLY A 197 -1.25 -9.88 13.12
CA GLY A 197 -1.35 -10.90 12.07
C GLY A 197 -2.23 -12.08 12.47
N TRP A 198 -3.17 -11.89 13.40
CA TRP A 198 -4.10 -12.94 13.83
C TRP A 198 -5.12 -13.27 12.74
N ASP A 199 -5.26 -14.55 12.46
CA ASP A 199 -6.26 -15.14 11.59
C ASP A 199 -6.94 -16.33 12.30
N TRP A 200 -8.25 -16.47 12.15
CA TRP A 200 -9.02 -17.52 12.83
C TRP A 200 -8.66 -18.94 12.39
N ALA A 201 -8.22 -19.14 11.14
CA ALA A 201 -7.88 -20.45 10.61
C ALA A 201 -6.41 -20.80 10.83
N LYS A 202 -5.50 -19.83 10.76
CA LYS A 202 -4.05 -20.06 10.80
C LYS A 202 -3.36 -19.59 12.08
N GLY A 203 -4.06 -18.88 12.95
CA GLY A 203 -3.47 -18.26 14.15
C GLY A 203 -2.64 -17.03 13.81
N TYR A 204 -1.52 -16.82 14.50
CA TYR A 204 -0.68 -15.64 14.29
C TYR A 204 0.32 -15.84 13.14
N SER A 205 0.29 -14.94 12.17
CA SER A 205 1.31 -14.82 11.12
C SER A 205 2.62 -14.24 11.66
N GLU A 206 3.74 -14.69 11.09
CA GLU A 206 5.06 -14.09 11.33
C GLU A 206 5.28 -12.82 10.50
N SER A 207 4.56 -12.67 9.37
CA SER A 207 4.68 -11.51 8.48
C SER A 207 3.40 -10.67 8.46
N ASP A 208 3.58 -9.37 8.19
CA ASP A 208 2.51 -8.40 7.99
C ASP A 208 1.99 -8.50 6.56
N ILE A 209 0.93 -9.30 6.39
CA ILE A 209 0.34 -9.61 5.08
C ILE A 209 -0.08 -8.34 4.33
N ILE A 210 -0.58 -7.32 5.04
CA ILE A 210 -1.00 -6.06 4.41
C ILE A 210 0.23 -5.35 3.85
N LYS A 211 1.31 -5.26 4.64
CA LYS A 211 2.59 -4.70 4.18
C LYS A 211 3.16 -5.47 2.99
N ASP A 212 3.08 -6.80 3.01
CA ASP A 212 3.58 -7.66 1.93
C ASP A 212 2.79 -7.45 0.63
N ILE A 213 1.46 -7.38 0.71
CA ILE A 213 0.59 -7.10 -0.44
C ILE A 213 0.82 -5.68 -0.99
N ILE A 214 0.93 -4.67 -0.12
CA ILE A 214 1.25 -3.30 -0.55
C ILE A 214 2.60 -3.30 -1.28
N GLY A 215 3.60 -4.05 -0.81
CA GLY A 215 4.90 -4.18 -1.47
C GLY A 215 4.84 -4.77 -2.89
N ARG A 216 3.79 -5.54 -3.21
CA ARG A 216 3.52 -6.12 -4.53
C ARG A 216 2.70 -5.22 -5.46
N ALA A 217 2.10 -4.14 -4.95
CA ALA A 217 1.24 -3.23 -5.72
C ALA A 217 2.05 -2.28 -6.64
N LYS A 218 2.60 -2.79 -7.75
CA LYS A 218 3.46 -2.07 -8.71
C LYS A 218 2.88 -1.98 -10.12
#